data_AF-A0A923YJR4-F1
#
_entry.id   AF-A0A923YJR4-F1
#
_cell.length_a   1.000
_cell.length_b   1.000
_cell.length_c   1.000
_cell.angle_alpha   90.00
_cell.angle_beta   90.00
_cell.angle_gamma   90.00
#
_symmetry.space_group_name_H-M   'P 1'
#
loop_
_entity.id
_entity.type
_entity.pdbx_description
1 polymer ?
#
loop_
_entity_poly.entity_id
_entity_poly.type
_entity_poly.pdbx_seq_one_letter_code
_entity_poly.pdbx_strand_id
1 'polypeptide(L)'
;MMLASVLAAVPTTQAAATPPAGTPPAAAPPATFAQPPAGDADTTAWWQTTAALSGDAMEGRDTGSPAYDRAARLVADRFAAAELKPLGDGGSWFQRIPMEQISVDAATISAGGRPLAFLRDITVQPAPDMPATLGAPLA
;
A
#
# COMPACT_ATOMS: atom_id res chain seq x y z
N MET A 1 -9.51 37.91 32.19
CA MET A 1 -9.36 37.19 30.91
C MET A 1 -8.34 36.09 31.15
N MET A 2 -8.72 34.99 31.80
CA MET A 2 -9.36 33.80 31.22
C MET A 2 -8.54 33.23 30.05
N LEU A 3 -7.70 32.23 30.33
CA LEU A 3 -7.63 30.94 29.65
C LEU A 3 -6.76 29.97 30.47
N ALA A 4 -7.22 28.73 30.55
CA ALA A 4 -6.90 27.74 31.56
C ALA A 4 -5.75 26.82 31.15
N SER A 5 -4.80 26.59 32.06
CA SER A 5 -3.83 25.49 31.99
C SER A 5 -4.38 24.31 32.78
N VAL A 6 -4.61 23.17 32.10
CA VAL A 6 -4.91 21.89 32.76
C VAL A 6 -3.62 21.09 32.85
N LEU A 7 -3.22 20.87 34.10
CA LEU A 7 -2.17 19.97 34.54
C LEU A 7 -2.74 18.54 34.53
N ALA A 8 -2.33 17.70 33.58
CA ALA A 8 -2.71 16.29 33.59
C ALA A 8 -1.86 15.55 34.63
N ALA A 9 -2.48 15.28 35.78
CA ALA A 9 -1.93 14.44 36.84
C ALA A 9 -1.82 12.98 36.36
N VAL A 10 -0.69 12.36 36.67
CA VAL A 10 -0.40 10.94 36.44
C VAL A 10 -1.30 10.09 37.34
N PRO A 11 -2.09 9.13 36.82
CA PRO A 11 -2.78 8.19 37.70
C PRO A 11 -1.79 7.15 38.23
N THR A 12 -1.68 7.17 39.55
CA THR A 12 -1.12 6.17 40.46
C THR A 12 -1.51 4.74 40.09
N THR A 13 -0.52 3.84 40.12
CA THR A 13 -0.65 2.37 40.12
C THR A 13 -1.78 1.91 41.04
N GLN A 14 -2.75 1.17 40.49
CA GLN A 14 -3.76 0.46 41.28
C GLN A 14 -3.37 -1.02 41.40
N ALA A 15 -3.30 -1.48 42.65
CA ALA A 15 -3.00 -2.84 43.04
C ALA A 15 -4.03 -3.83 42.46
N ALA A 16 -3.54 -4.98 42.01
CA ALA A 16 -4.36 -6.09 41.56
C ALA A 16 -5.24 -6.61 42.71
N ALA A 17 -6.54 -6.37 42.61
CA ALA A 17 -7.53 -7.06 43.43
C ALA A 17 -7.78 -8.44 42.81
N THR A 18 -7.54 -9.50 43.58
CA THR A 18 -7.87 -10.88 43.22
C THR A 18 -9.39 -11.03 43.15
N PRO A 19 -10.00 -11.36 42.00
CA PRO A 19 -11.42 -11.69 41.96
C PRO A 19 -11.68 -13.06 42.63
N PRO A 20 -12.81 -13.24 43.34
CA PRO A 20 -13.22 -14.54 43.83
C PRO A 20 -13.51 -15.47 42.64
N ALA A 21 -13.19 -16.76 42.80
CA ALA A 21 -13.39 -17.81 41.81
C ALA A 21 -14.87 -17.92 41.40
N GLY A 22 -15.25 -17.20 40.35
CA GLY A 22 -16.47 -17.42 39.59
C GLY A 22 -16.22 -18.48 38.52
N THR A 23 -17.17 -19.39 38.35
CA THR A 23 -17.20 -20.40 37.29
C THR A 23 -16.89 -19.77 35.93
N PRO A 24 -15.94 -20.31 35.13
CA PRO A 24 -15.69 -19.78 33.80
C PRO A 24 -16.98 -19.89 32.97
N PRO A 25 -17.43 -18.81 32.30
CA PRO A 25 -18.54 -18.91 31.36
C PRO A 25 -18.15 -19.91 30.26
N ALA A 26 -19.06 -20.84 29.96
CA ALA A 26 -18.88 -21.79 28.87
C ALA A 26 -18.51 -21.05 27.59
N ALA A 27 -17.45 -21.51 26.91
CA ALA A 27 -16.98 -20.93 25.67
C ALA A 27 -18.15 -20.85 24.67
N ALA A 28 -18.44 -19.65 24.19
CA ALA A 28 -19.40 -19.45 23.12
C ALA A 28 -18.98 -20.26 21.89
N PRO A 29 -19.90 -20.89 21.16
CA PRO A 29 -19.58 -21.58 19.92
C PRO A 29 -18.91 -20.59 18.95
N PRO A 30 -17.98 -21.05 18.09
CA PRO A 30 -17.38 -20.18 17.09
C PRO A 30 -18.50 -19.52 16.27
N ALA A 31 -18.43 -18.21 16.14
CA ALA A 31 -19.35 -17.47 15.28
C ALA A 31 -19.15 -17.99 13.85
N THR A 32 -20.14 -18.76 13.36
CA THR A 32 -20.21 -19.08 11.94
C THR A 32 -20.49 -17.79 11.21
N PHE A 33 -19.46 -17.24 10.55
CA PHE A 33 -19.68 -16.19 9.57
C PHE A 33 -20.52 -16.81 8.46
N ALA A 34 -21.74 -16.31 8.29
CA ALA A 34 -22.59 -16.71 7.18
C ALA A 34 -21.81 -16.41 5.88
N GLN A 35 -21.54 -17.44 5.07
CA GLN A 35 -21.02 -17.20 3.74
C GLN A 35 -22.07 -16.37 2.98
N PRO A 36 -21.69 -15.25 2.36
CA PRO A 36 -22.61 -14.52 1.50
C PRO A 36 -23.17 -15.49 0.45
N PRO A 37 -24.44 -15.31 0.04
CA PRO A 37 -25.01 -16.12 -1.03
C PRO A 37 -24.08 -16.10 -2.25
N ALA A 38 -24.01 -17.22 -2.96
CA ALA A 38 -23.26 -17.28 -4.21
C ALA A 38 -23.67 -16.08 -5.09
N GLY A 39 -22.70 -15.21 -5.39
CA GLY A 39 -22.97 -13.97 -6.11
C GLY A 39 -23.60 -14.23 -7.47
N ASP A 40 -24.37 -13.27 -7.98
CA ASP A 40 -24.89 -13.32 -9.35
C ASP A 40 -23.75 -13.41 -10.39
N ALA A 41 -24.14 -13.66 -11.65
CA ALA A 41 -23.17 -13.83 -12.74
C ALA A 41 -22.25 -12.61 -12.90
N ASP A 42 -22.77 -11.41 -12.68
CA ASP A 42 -22.03 -10.16 -12.80
C ASP A 42 -21.01 -10.02 -11.65
N THR A 43 -21.42 -10.33 -10.42
CA THR A 43 -20.55 -10.38 -9.24
C THR A 43 -19.42 -11.39 -9.45
N THR A 44 -19.74 -12.55 -10.02
CA THR A 44 -18.74 -13.58 -10.34
C THR A 44 -17.76 -13.09 -11.41
N ALA A 45 -18.25 -12.49 -12.49
CA ALA A 45 -17.41 -11.99 -13.58
C ALA A 45 -16.47 -10.85 -13.13
N TRP A 46 -17.01 -9.92 -12.34
CA TRP A 46 -16.24 -8.85 -11.70
C TRP A 46 -15.17 -9.42 -10.75
N TRP A 47 -15.54 -10.39 -9.90
CA TRP A 47 -14.61 -11.00 -8.96
C TRP A 47 -13.49 -11.77 -9.67
N GLN A 48 -13.80 -12.52 -10.74
CA GLN A 48 -12.80 -13.20 -11.54
C GLN A 48 -11.78 -12.24 -12.16
N THR A 49 -12.25 -11.09 -12.66
CA THR A 49 -11.37 -10.06 -13.23
C THR A 49 -10.47 -9.47 -12.14
N THR A 50 -11.04 -9.17 -10.98
CA THR A 50 -10.30 -8.64 -9.82
C THR A 50 -9.24 -9.63 -9.33
N ALA A 51 -9.60 -10.90 -9.22
CA ALA A 51 -8.69 -11.97 -8.81
C ALA A 51 -7.55 -12.17 -9.82
N ALA A 52 -7.85 -12.15 -11.12
CA ALA A 52 -6.84 -12.28 -12.15
C ALA A 52 -5.85 -11.11 -12.17
N LEU A 53 -6.34 -9.87 -12.02
CA LEU A 53 -5.48 -8.70 -11.95
C LEU A 53 -4.64 -8.68 -10.68
N SER A 54 -5.20 -9.10 -9.54
CA SER A 54 -4.55 -9.01 -8.22
C SER A 54 -3.75 -10.25 -7.82
N GLY A 55 -3.73 -11.29 -8.65
CA GLY A 55 -3.03 -12.54 -8.35
C GLY A 55 -1.52 -12.47 -8.62
N ASP A 56 -0.80 -13.43 -8.06
CA ASP A 56 0.67 -13.52 -8.10
C ASP A 56 1.25 -13.55 -9.51
N ALA A 57 0.51 -14.06 -10.50
CA ALA A 57 0.91 -14.08 -11.91
C ALA A 57 1.16 -12.67 -12.48
N MET A 58 0.58 -11.65 -11.85
CA MET A 58 0.79 -10.25 -12.23
C MET A 58 2.01 -9.65 -11.55
N GLU A 59 2.77 -10.38 -10.69
CA GLU A 59 4.10 -10.03 -10.15
C GLU A 59 4.27 -8.59 -9.57
N GLY A 60 3.17 -7.88 -9.33
CA GLY A 60 3.15 -6.43 -9.13
C GLY A 60 2.96 -5.67 -10.44
N ARG A 61 1.94 -4.80 -10.51
CA ARG A 61 1.61 -4.01 -11.72
C ARG A 61 2.28 -2.64 -11.67
N ASP A 62 3.56 -2.61 -11.35
CA ASP A 62 4.29 -1.35 -11.26
C ASP A 62 4.41 -0.68 -12.64
N THR A 63 4.43 0.63 -12.67
CA THR A 63 4.33 1.40 -13.92
C THR A 63 5.54 1.12 -14.81
N GLY A 64 5.31 0.79 -16.08
CA GLY A 64 6.38 0.47 -17.03
C GLY A 64 7.01 -0.94 -16.86
N SER A 65 6.55 -1.73 -15.89
CA SER A 65 7.03 -3.10 -15.70
C SER A 65 6.46 -4.08 -16.76
N PRO A 66 7.12 -5.23 -17.02
CA PRO A 66 6.57 -6.28 -17.88
C PRO A 66 5.23 -6.84 -17.39
N ALA A 67 5.01 -6.80 -16.08
CA ALA A 67 3.77 -7.21 -15.44
C ALA A 67 2.61 -6.25 -15.73
N TYR A 68 2.89 -4.94 -15.79
CA TYR A 68 1.90 -3.94 -16.22
C TYR A 68 1.40 -4.24 -17.63
N ASP A 69 2.29 -4.59 -18.57
CA ASP A 69 1.91 -4.97 -19.93
C ASP A 69 0.99 -6.20 -19.96
N ARG A 70 1.21 -7.19 -19.09
CA ARG A 70 0.33 -8.36 -18.99
C ARG A 70 -1.06 -7.98 -18.50
N ALA A 71 -1.14 -7.14 -17.46
CA ALA A 71 -2.42 -6.65 -16.95
C ALA A 71 -3.16 -5.80 -17.99
N ALA A 72 -2.46 -4.93 -18.71
CA ALA A 72 -3.03 -4.11 -19.77
C ALA A 72 -3.59 -4.96 -20.92
N ARG A 73 -2.87 -6.03 -21.32
CA ARG A 73 -3.37 -7.00 -22.31
C ARG A 73 -4.64 -7.71 -21.84
N LEU A 74 -4.69 -8.13 -20.57
CA LEU A 74 -5.89 -8.76 -20.01
C LEU A 74 -7.13 -7.86 -20.14
N VAL A 75 -6.98 -6.55 -19.88
CA VAL A 75 -8.07 -5.59 -20.04
C VAL A 75 -8.43 -5.38 -21.51
N ALA A 76 -7.43 -5.26 -22.39
CA ALA A 76 -7.65 -5.13 -23.83
C ALA A 76 -8.39 -6.35 -24.43
N ASP A 77 -8.05 -7.56 -23.99
CA ASP A 77 -8.72 -8.80 -24.41
C ASP A 77 -10.20 -8.81 -23.98
N ARG A 78 -10.49 -8.29 -22.77
CA ARG A 78 -11.87 -8.14 -22.28
C ARG A 78 -12.64 -7.10 -23.09
N PHE A 79 -12.03 -5.99 -23.46
CA PHE A 79 -12.65 -4.99 -24.33
C PHE A 79 -12.89 -5.51 -25.74
N ALA A 80 -11.96 -6.29 -26.30
CA ALA A 80 -12.13 -6.96 -27.58
C ALA A 80 -13.28 -7.99 -27.53
N ALA A 81 -13.36 -8.78 -26.46
CA ALA A 81 -14.46 -9.73 -26.25
C ALA A 81 -15.83 -9.04 -26.07
N ALA A 82 -15.84 -7.80 -25.60
CA ALA A 82 -17.02 -6.95 -25.51
C ALA A 82 -17.30 -6.16 -26.81
N GLU A 83 -16.57 -6.45 -27.90
CA GLU A 83 -16.73 -5.82 -29.23
C GLU A 83 -16.58 -4.29 -29.23
N LEU A 84 -15.82 -3.77 -28.26
CA LEU A 84 -15.53 -2.35 -28.21
C LEU A 84 -14.57 -1.97 -29.33
N LYS A 85 -14.63 -0.70 -29.78
CA LYS A 85 -13.71 -0.18 -30.80
C LYS A 85 -12.42 0.35 -30.16
N PRO A 86 -11.22 -0.08 -30.60
CA PRO A 86 -9.96 0.46 -30.12
C PRO A 86 -9.75 1.91 -30.58
N LEU A 87 -9.21 2.75 -29.69
CA LEU A 87 -8.93 4.18 -29.93
C LEU A 87 -7.55 4.62 -29.42
N GLY A 88 -6.67 3.67 -29.10
CA GLY A 88 -5.27 3.93 -28.78
C GLY A 88 -4.42 4.15 -30.02
N ASP A 89 -3.11 4.23 -29.80
CA ASP A 89 -2.12 4.53 -30.82
C ASP A 89 -2.20 3.51 -31.96
N GLY A 90 -2.25 3.99 -33.20
CA GLY A 90 -2.30 3.15 -34.40
C GLY A 90 -3.53 2.23 -34.48
N GLY A 91 -4.63 2.55 -33.79
CA GLY A 91 -5.82 1.69 -33.73
C GLY A 91 -5.69 0.53 -32.75
N SER A 92 -4.77 0.63 -31.78
CA SER A 92 -4.62 -0.32 -30.68
C SER A 92 -5.49 0.05 -29.47
N TRP A 93 -5.39 -0.72 -28.38
CA TRP A 93 -5.98 -0.38 -27.08
C TRP A 93 -5.05 0.42 -26.17
N PHE A 94 -3.84 0.75 -26.63
CA PHE A 94 -2.76 1.26 -25.80
C PHE A 94 -2.38 2.69 -26.18
N GLN A 95 -2.04 3.48 -25.17
CA GLN A 95 -1.42 4.80 -25.34
C GLN A 95 -0.01 4.76 -24.77
N ARG A 96 0.98 5.11 -25.60
CA ARG A 96 2.39 5.21 -25.21
C ARG A 96 2.64 6.58 -24.59
N ILE A 97 2.99 6.58 -23.31
CA ILE A 97 3.38 7.78 -22.57
C ILE A 97 4.85 7.64 -22.19
N PRO A 98 5.74 8.57 -22.59
CA PRO A 98 7.12 8.55 -22.14
C PRO A 98 7.17 8.78 -20.63
N MET A 99 7.94 7.94 -19.92
CA MET A 99 8.14 8.05 -18.48
C MET A 99 9.61 8.00 -18.14
N GLU A 100 9.97 8.67 -17.04
CA GLU A 100 11.29 8.60 -16.44
C GLU A 100 11.21 7.83 -15.12
N GLN A 101 12.20 6.98 -14.86
CA GLN A 101 12.30 6.22 -13.62
C GLN A 101 13.54 6.66 -12.86
N ILE A 102 13.37 6.96 -11.58
CA ILE A 102 14.47 7.24 -10.67
C ILE A 102 14.48 6.15 -9.61
N SER A 103 15.59 5.41 -9.52
CA SER A 103 15.81 4.37 -8.50
C SER A 103 17.06 4.70 -7.68
N VAL A 104 17.04 4.29 -6.42
CA VAL A 104 18.20 4.37 -5.52
C VAL A 104 18.50 2.96 -5.04
N ASP A 105 19.64 2.42 -5.47
CA ASP A 105 20.04 1.06 -5.09
C ASP A 105 20.63 1.01 -3.67
N ALA A 106 21.38 2.05 -3.30
CA ALA A 106 21.93 2.22 -1.96
C ALA A 106 22.21 3.70 -1.67
N ALA A 107 22.02 4.11 -0.41
CA ALA A 107 22.39 5.45 0.06
C ALA A 107 22.89 5.37 1.50
N THR A 108 23.89 6.18 1.83
CA THR A 108 24.37 6.38 3.21
C THR A 108 24.36 7.86 3.52
N ILE A 109 23.85 8.22 4.70
CA ILE A 109 23.74 9.61 5.15
C ILE A 109 24.31 9.71 6.56
N SER A 110 25.15 10.71 6.80
CA SER A 110 25.72 10.99 8.11
C SER A 110 25.76 12.48 8.39
N ALA A 111 25.48 12.88 9.64
CA ALA A 111 25.58 14.25 10.12
C ALA A 111 26.43 14.29 11.39
N GLY A 112 27.45 15.15 11.44
CA GLY A 112 28.38 15.23 12.58
C GLY A 112 29.07 13.89 12.90
N GLY A 113 29.34 13.06 11.89
CA GLY A 113 29.92 11.72 12.04
C GLY A 113 28.94 10.63 12.51
N ARG A 114 27.67 10.97 12.78
CA ARG A 114 26.65 10.01 13.18
C ARG A 114 25.83 9.57 11.96
N PRO A 115 25.70 8.26 11.68
CA PRO A 115 24.83 7.77 10.61
C PRO A 115 23.37 8.08 10.93
N LEU A 116 22.59 8.42 9.89
CA LEU A 116 21.16 8.71 9.98
C LEU A 116 20.35 7.54 9.40
N ALA A 117 19.31 7.12 10.10
CA ALA A 117 18.40 6.10 9.63
C ALA A 117 17.36 6.70 8.66
N PHE A 118 17.31 6.16 7.44
CA PHE A 118 16.32 6.56 6.44
C PHE A 118 14.89 6.31 6.94
N LEU A 119 13.97 7.21 6.61
CA LEU A 119 12.57 7.27 7.08
C LEU A 119 12.36 7.42 8.59
N ARG A 120 13.43 7.51 9.40
CA ARG A 120 13.34 7.82 10.84
C ARG A 120 13.96 9.16 11.17
N ASP A 121 15.21 9.34 10.77
CA ASP A 121 15.98 10.55 11.03
C ASP A 121 15.95 11.50 9.82
N ILE A 122 15.79 10.96 8.61
CA ILE A 122 15.79 11.74 7.36
C ILE A 122 14.92 11.10 6.28
N THR A 123 14.33 11.96 5.45
CA THR A 123 13.74 11.58 4.16
C THR A 123 14.54 12.27 3.05
N VAL A 124 14.75 11.56 1.95
CA VAL A 124 15.41 12.08 0.75
C VAL A 124 14.49 11.77 -0.41
N GLN A 125 14.23 12.78 -1.23
CA GLN A 125 13.53 12.59 -2.49
C GLN A 125 14.56 12.65 -3.62
N PRO A 126 14.84 11.50 -4.27
CA PRO A 126 15.73 11.47 -5.43
C PRO A 126 15.19 12.38 -6.54
N ALA A 127 16.09 13.08 -7.22
CA ALA A 127 15.77 13.94 -8.35
C ALA A 127 16.75 13.66 -9.51
N PRO A 128 16.36 13.90 -10.78
CA PRO A 128 17.18 13.56 -11.95
C PRO A 128 18.60 14.15 -11.90
N ASP A 129 18.73 15.39 -11.44
CA ASP A 129 20.00 16.12 -11.37
C ASP A 129 20.67 16.08 -9.99
N MET A 130 20.27 15.14 -9.13
CA MET A 130 20.86 15.01 -7.79
C MET A 130 22.30 14.47 -7.90
N PRO A 131 23.30 15.15 -7.31
CA PRO A 131 24.67 14.67 -7.34
C PRO A 131 24.81 13.38 -6.52
N ALA A 132 25.68 12.47 -6.97
CA ALA A 132 25.96 11.21 -6.29
C ALA A 132 26.57 11.39 -4.87
N THR A 133 27.09 12.57 -4.57
CA THR A 133 27.57 12.93 -3.23
C THR A 133 27.23 14.39 -2.95
N LEU A 134 26.65 14.63 -1.78
CA LEU A 134 26.30 15.97 -1.29
C LEU A 134 26.94 16.16 0.09
N GLY A 135 27.79 17.17 0.22
CA GLY A 135 28.36 17.61 1.49
C GLY A 135 27.99 19.06 1.73
N ALA A 136 27.46 19.37 2.92
CA ALA A 136 27.12 20.73 3.32
C ALA A 136 27.45 20.93 4.81
N PRO A 137 27.88 22.14 5.22
CA PRO A 137 28.06 22.44 6.64
C PRO A 137 26.72 22.37 7.37
N LEU A 138 26.74 21.84 8.59
CA LEU A 138 25.62 21.95 9.51
C LEU A 138 25.68 23.35 10.12
N ALA A 139 24.59 24.11 10.00
CA ALA A 139 24.44 25.43 10.61
C ALA A 139 24.28 25.33 12.14
#